data_AF-A0A2X3F0D4-F1
#
_entry.id   AF-A0A2X3F0D4-F1
#
_cell.length_a   1.000
_cell.length_b   1.000
_cell.length_c   1.000
_cell.angle_alpha   90.00
_cell.angle_beta   90.00
_cell.angle_gamma   90.00
#
_symmetry.space_group_name_H-M   'P 1'
#
loop_
_entity.id
_entity.type
_entity.pdbx_description
1 polymer ?
#
loop_
_entity_poly.entity_id
_entity_poly.type
_entity_poly.pdbx_seq_one_letter_code
_entity_poly.pdbx_strand_id
1 'polypeptide(L)' 'MNRWPSARSASTRQRFGNTVSFYVPLYLSNLCANDCTYCGFSMSNRIKRKTLDAAEIARECAAIRNLALSICCW' A
#
# COMPACT_ATOMS: atom_id res chain seq x y z
N MET A 1 -34.34 5.21 -9.54
CA MET A 1 -33.02 5.87 -9.38
C MET A 1 -32.98 6.51 -7.99
N ASN A 2 -32.14 6.22 -6.99
CA ASN A 2 -30.88 5.49 -6.82
C ASN A 2 -30.82 4.98 -5.35
N ARG A 3 -30.59 3.68 -5.11
CA ARG A 3 -30.65 3.04 -3.77
C ARG A 3 -29.26 2.71 -3.20
N TRP A 4 -28.31 3.66 -3.25
CA TRP A 4 -26.85 3.35 -3.20
C TRP A 4 -26.03 4.01 -2.07
N PRO A 5 -26.42 3.86 -0.79
CA PRO A 5 -25.37 3.65 0.23
C PRO A 5 -25.63 2.48 1.20
N SER A 6 -26.88 2.20 1.56
CA SER A 6 -27.21 1.28 2.67
C SER A 6 -27.01 -0.21 2.33
N ALA A 7 -27.22 -0.60 1.08
CA ALA A 7 -27.10 -2.00 0.65
C ALA A 7 -25.64 -2.51 0.63
N ARG A 8 -24.66 -1.62 0.37
CA ARG A 8 -23.24 -2.00 0.31
C ARG A 8 -22.71 -2.38 1.69
N SER A 9 -22.95 -1.54 2.69
CA SER A 9 -22.48 -1.77 4.05
C SER A 9 -23.06 -3.05 4.67
N ALA A 10 -24.34 -3.34 4.39
CA ALA A 10 -24.99 -4.59 4.82
C ALA A 10 -24.35 -5.82 4.15
N SER A 11 -24.09 -5.77 2.85
CA SER A 11 -23.45 -6.86 2.09
C SER A 11 -22.00 -7.09 2.51
N THR A 12 -21.25 -6.01 2.78
CA THR A 12 -19.88 -6.10 3.30
C THR A 12 -19.84 -6.78 4.67
N ARG A 13 -20.76 -6.43 5.58
CA ARG A 13 -20.85 -7.06 6.92
C ARG A 13 -21.26 -8.52 6.86
N GLN A 14 -22.15 -8.90 5.92
CA GLN A 14 -22.51 -10.32 5.74
C GLN A 14 -21.33 -11.18 5.27
N ARG A 15 -20.40 -10.61 4.48
CA ARG A 15 -19.27 -11.35 3.91
C ARG A 15 -18.01 -11.32 4.77
N PHE A 16 -17.72 -10.19 5.42
CA PHE A 16 -16.47 -9.97 6.15
C PHE A 16 -16.66 -9.77 7.67
N GLY A 17 -17.91 -9.79 8.15
CA GLY A 17 -18.22 -9.49 9.53
C GLY A 17 -17.94 -8.02 9.89
N ASN A 18 -17.59 -7.78 11.16
CA ASN A 18 -17.25 -6.46 11.68
C ASN A 18 -15.73 -6.23 11.79
N THR A 19 -14.93 -7.10 11.18
CA THR A 19 -13.46 -7.07 11.29
C THR A 19 -12.88 -6.14 10.22
N VAL A 20 -11.97 -5.25 10.65
CA VAL A 20 -11.19 -4.39 9.74
C VAL A 20 -9.74 -4.88 9.78
N SER A 21 -9.23 -5.32 8.62
CA SER A 21 -7.83 -5.73 8.49
C SER A 21 -6.96 -4.54 8.11
N PHE A 22 -5.87 -4.35 8.83
CA PHE A 22 -4.89 -3.31 8.56
C PHE A 22 -3.63 -3.93 7.95
N TYR A 23 -3.10 -3.27 6.92
CA TYR A 23 -1.84 -3.62 6.29
C TYR A 23 -1.03 -2.35 6.03
N VAL A 24 0.28 -2.48 6.01
CA VAL A 24 1.22 -1.40 5.70
C VAL A 24 1.86 -1.70 4.34
N PRO A 25 1.72 -0.79 3.35
CA PRO A 25 2.44 -0.90 2.09
C PRO A 25 3.92 -0.56 2.32
N LEU A 26 4.82 -1.45 1.88
CA LEU A 26 6.26 -1.21 1.87
C LEU A 26 6.73 -1.06 0.42
N TYR A 27 7.14 0.15 0.05
CA TYR A 27 7.74 0.43 -1.26
C TYR A 27 9.21 0.01 -1.27
N LEU A 28 9.57 -0.96 -2.09
CA LEU A 28 10.95 -1.46 -2.17
C LEU A 28 11.88 -0.54 -2.97
N SER A 29 11.32 0.19 -3.93
CA SER A 29 12.06 1.15 -4.73
C SER A 29 11.15 2.25 -5.23
N ASN A 30 11.71 3.43 -5.43
CA ASN A 30 11.04 4.53 -6.11
C ASN A 30 11.57 4.74 -7.54
N LEU A 31 12.28 3.77 -8.10
CA LEU A 31 12.77 3.81 -9.47
C LEU A 31 11.65 3.40 -10.42
N CYS A 32 11.28 4.27 -11.34
CA CYS A 32 10.27 3.98 -12.36
C CYS A 32 10.78 4.51 -13.69
N ALA A 33 10.65 3.71 -14.76
CA ALA A 33 11.05 4.08 -16.12
C ALA A 33 9.92 4.76 -16.92
N ASN A 34 8.71 4.82 -16.36
CA ASN A 34 7.52 5.32 -17.02
C ASN A 34 7.34 6.83 -16.83
N ASP A 35 6.75 7.51 -17.82
CA ASP A 35 6.39 8.94 -17.74
C ASP A 35 4.88 9.12 -17.52
N CYS A 36 4.42 8.84 -16.31
CA CYS A 36 3.00 8.92 -15.97
C CYS A 36 2.64 10.34 -15.49
N THR A 37 1.61 10.94 -16.09
CA THR A 37 1.14 12.30 -15.75
C THR A 37 0.52 12.43 -14.35
N TYR A 38 0.17 11.31 -13.72
CA TYR A 38 -0.47 11.26 -12.40
C TYR A 38 0.43 10.67 -11.30
N CYS A 39 1.68 10.31 -11.61
CA CYS A 39 2.57 9.62 -10.66
C CYS A 39 3.76 10.49 -10.23
N GLY A 40 3.97 10.61 -8.91
CA GLY A 40 5.12 11.33 -8.37
C GLY A 40 6.48 10.66 -8.65
N PHE A 41 6.48 9.37 -8.99
CA PHE A 41 7.68 8.63 -9.38
C PHE A 41 7.96 8.67 -10.89
N SER A 42 7.24 9.49 -11.66
CA SER A 42 7.48 9.63 -13.10
C SER A 42 8.96 9.90 -13.43
N MET A 43 9.48 9.33 -14.53
CA MET A 43 10.86 9.50 -14.97
C MET A 43 11.27 10.97 -15.13
N SER A 44 10.36 11.79 -15.63
CA SER A 44 10.57 13.22 -15.82
C SER A 44 10.79 13.98 -14.51
N ASN A 45 10.35 13.41 -13.38
CA ASN A 45 10.51 14.02 -12.08
C ASN A 45 11.90 13.75 -11.47
N ARG A 46 12.65 14.82 -11.17
CA ARG A 46 13.99 14.76 -10.58
C ARG A 46 13.92 14.61 -9.05
N ILE A 47 13.59 13.41 -8.60
CA ILE A 47 13.64 13.02 -7.18
C ILE A 47 14.83 12.11 -6.89
N LYS A 48 15.29 12.08 -5.63
CA LYS A 48 16.33 11.14 -5.20
C LYS A 48 15.79 9.71 -5.30
N ARG A 49 16.36 8.93 -6.22
CA ARG A 49 15.98 7.53 -6.43
C ARG A 49 16.78 6.62 -5.49
N LYS A 50 16.11 5.66 -4.87
CA LYS A 50 16.70 4.64 -3.99
C LYS A 50 15.95 3.32 -4.19
N THR A 51 16.72 2.24 -4.30
CA THR A 51 16.24 0.87 -4.20
C THR A 51 16.79 0.32 -2.89
N LEU A 52 15.92 -0.26 -2.07
CA LEU A 52 16.31 -0.83 -0.78
C LEU A 52 17.10 -2.13 -1.01
N ASP A 53 18.16 -2.32 -0.24
CA ASP A 53 18.87 -3.60 -0.21
C ASP A 53 18.13 -4.64 0.66
N ALA A 54 18.52 -5.90 0.57
CA ALA A 54 17.87 -6.97 1.34
C ALA A 54 17.96 -6.77 2.87
N ALA A 55 19.02 -6.14 3.36
CA ALA A 55 19.19 -5.86 4.79
C ALA A 55 18.29 -4.71 5.26
N GLU A 56 18.13 -3.67 4.45
CA GLU A 56 17.18 -2.58 4.64
C GLU A 56 15.75 -3.10 4.65
N ILE A 57 15.39 -3.96 3.68
CA ILE A 57 14.07 -4.60 3.63
C ILE A 57 13.81 -5.40 4.91
N ALA A 58 14.80 -6.17 5.38
CA ALA A 58 14.65 -6.94 6.62
C ALA A 58 14.45 -6.03 7.85
N ARG A 59 15.16 -4.89 7.91
CA ARG A 59 14.99 -3.89 8.98
C ARG A 59 13.60 -3.25 8.96
N GLU A 60 13.13 -2.82 7.80
CA GLU A 60 11.78 -2.25 7.65
C GLU A 60 10.70 -3.28 7.97
N CYS A 61 10.86 -4.53 7.51
CA CYS A 61 9.96 -5.62 7.84
C CYS A 61 9.91 -5.90 9.35
N ALA A 62 11.05 -5.89 10.03
CA ALA A 62 11.10 -6.07 11.48
C ALA A 62 10.38 -4.92 12.21
N ALA A 63 10.59 -3.67 11.78
CA ALA A 63 9.91 -2.51 12.34
C ALA A 63 8.38 -2.60 12.19
N ILE A 64 7.88 -2.98 11.01
CA ILE A 64 6.43 -3.12 10.76
C ILE A 64 5.86 -4.31 11.55
N ARG A 65 6.60 -5.41 11.68
CA ARG A 65 6.17 -6.55 12.50
C ARG A 65 6.01 -6.17 13.97
N ASN A 66 6.86 -5.30 14.50
CA ASN A 66 6.74 -4.78 15.87
C ASN A 66 5.48 -3.91 16.07
N LEU A 67 4.96 -3.32 15.01
CA LEU A 67 3.68 -2.58 15.03
C LEU A 67 2.46 -3.51 14.97
N ALA A 68 2.66 -4.84 14.93
CA ALA A 68 1.62 -5.86 14.81
C ALA A 68 0.73 -5.73 13.56
N LEU A 69 1.26 -5.12 12.49
CA LEU A 69 0.56 -4.96 11.22
C LEU A 69 1.05 -5.95 10.17
N SER A 70 0.16 -6.31 9.24
CA SER A 70 0.53 -7.14 8.09
C SER A 70 1.31 -6.32 7.06
N ILE A 71 2.40 -6.89 6.52
CA ILE A 71 3.23 -6.25 5.50
C ILE A 71 2.75 -6.69 4.12
N CYS A 72 2.59 -5.73 3.21
CA CYS A 72 2.39 -5.99 1.80
C CYS A 72 3.55 -5.34 1.03
N CYS A 73 4.51 -6.13 0.56
CA CYS A 73 5.61 -5.64 -0.27
C CYS A 73 5.10 -5.35 -1.68
N TRP A 74 5.30 -4.12 -2.13
CA TRP A 74 4.97 -3.64 -3.49
C TRP A 74 6.20 -3.09 -4.19
#